data_AF-A2EYJ3-F1
#
_entry.id   AF-A2EYJ3-F1
#
_cell.length_a   1.000
_cell.length_b   1.000
_cell.length_c   1.000
_cell.angle_alpha   90.00
_cell.angle_beta   90.00
_cell.angle_gamma   90.00
#
_symmetry.space_group_name_H-M   'P 1'
#
loop_
_entity.id
_entity.type
_entity.pdbx_description
1 polymer ?
#
loop_
_entity_poly.entity_id
_entity_poly.type
_entity_poly.pdbx_seq_one_letter_code
_entity_poly.pdbx_strand_id
1 'polypeptide(L)'
;MASYVPNSTGFGGMGGNGYYSGASIDYAGAGGGGSSFISGYEGCIALNSDADNSPNPNNSSIHYSGKYFINPIMIQGNNYMPLYTSDSYGIGNLGRCVIRITVLSHFICTDQRNYILELNLVKISLVFIEM
;
A
#
# COMPACT_ATOMS: atom_id res chain seq x y z
N MET A 1 -1.57 -12.24 -7.93
CA MET A 1 -1.54 -13.51 -7.16
C MET A 1 -1.77 -14.67 -8.12
N ALA A 2 -0.92 -15.70 -8.10
CA ALA A 2 -1.13 -16.86 -8.96
C ALA A 2 -2.33 -17.69 -8.47
N SER A 3 -3.13 -18.18 -9.42
CA SER A 3 -4.22 -19.11 -9.12
C SER A 3 -3.63 -20.50 -8.85
N TYR A 4 -4.06 -21.14 -7.77
CA TYR A 4 -3.67 -22.51 -7.46
C TYR A 4 -4.32 -23.47 -8.46
N VAL A 5 -3.50 -24.20 -9.23
CA VAL A 5 -3.97 -25.23 -10.16
C VAL A 5 -3.71 -26.61 -9.55
N PRO A 6 -4.76 -27.33 -9.12
CA PRO A 6 -4.59 -28.68 -8.60
C PRO A 6 -4.07 -29.61 -9.72
N ASN A 7 -3.09 -30.45 -9.38
CA ASN A 7 -2.41 -31.40 -10.28
C ASN A 7 -1.41 -30.81 -11.29
N SER A 8 -0.88 -29.61 -11.03
CA SER A 8 0.29 -29.10 -11.75
C SER A 8 1.52 -29.96 -11.46
N THR A 9 2.31 -30.30 -12.49
CA THR A 9 3.55 -31.08 -12.37
C THR A 9 4.79 -30.21 -12.13
N GLY A 10 4.64 -28.89 -12.02
CA GLY A 10 5.76 -27.98 -11.77
C GLY A 10 5.34 -26.55 -11.45
N PHE A 11 6.04 -25.93 -10.49
CA PHE A 11 5.90 -24.50 -10.23
C PHE A 11 6.53 -23.69 -11.38
N GLY A 12 5.80 -22.71 -11.91
CA GLY A 12 6.38 -21.71 -12.82
C GLY A 12 7.30 -20.74 -12.07
N GLY A 13 7.82 -19.74 -12.78
CA GLY A 13 8.59 -18.67 -12.15
C GLY A 13 7.77 -17.90 -11.11
N MET A 14 8.41 -17.51 -10.01
CA MET A 14 7.90 -16.51 -9.07
C MET A 14 8.50 -15.14 -9.41
N GLY A 15 7.71 -14.07 -9.26
CA GLY A 15 8.15 -12.72 -9.60
C GLY A 15 7.38 -11.64 -8.83
N GLY A 16 7.89 -10.42 -8.90
CA GLY A 16 7.38 -9.30 -8.09
C GLY A 16 7.91 -9.29 -6.66
N ASN A 17 8.00 -8.09 -6.10
CA ASN A 17 8.41 -7.88 -4.72
C ASN A 17 7.18 -7.48 -3.91
N GLY A 18 7.19 -7.80 -2.61
CA GLY A 18 6.09 -7.49 -1.72
C GLY A 18 5.32 -8.73 -1.26
N TYR A 19 4.30 -8.47 -0.44
CA TYR A 19 3.66 -9.51 0.35
C TYR A 19 2.87 -10.52 -0.47
N TYR A 20 2.19 -10.03 -1.51
CA TYR A 20 1.45 -10.84 -2.47
C TYR A 20 2.24 -10.92 -3.77
N SER A 21 3.25 -11.78 -3.78
CA SER A 21 4.08 -12.04 -4.96
C SER A 21 3.25 -12.63 -6.09
N GLY A 22 3.66 -12.33 -7.32
CA GLY A 22 3.13 -12.96 -8.52
C GLY A 22 3.83 -14.29 -8.75
N ALA A 23 3.12 -15.21 -9.40
CA ALA A 23 3.69 -16.44 -9.88
C ALA A 23 3.02 -16.85 -11.18
N SER A 24 3.71 -17.67 -11.96
CA SER A 24 3.16 -18.36 -13.11
C SER A 24 3.02 -19.85 -12.79
N ILE A 25 2.22 -20.54 -13.60
CA ILE A 25 1.92 -21.97 -13.46
C ILE A 25 2.57 -22.76 -14.61
N ASP A 26 2.80 -24.05 -14.41
CA ASP A 26 3.11 -25.06 -15.44
C ASP A 26 4.23 -24.70 -16.44
N TYR A 27 5.47 -24.99 -16.07
CA TYR A 27 6.65 -24.86 -16.95
C TYR A 27 6.84 -23.47 -17.57
N ALA A 28 6.16 -22.44 -17.07
CA ALA A 28 6.35 -21.06 -17.48
C ALA A 28 7.72 -20.55 -16.99
N GLY A 29 8.63 -20.31 -17.93
CA GLY A 29 9.99 -19.80 -17.66
C GLY A 29 10.06 -18.33 -17.22
N ALA A 30 8.95 -17.72 -16.82
CA ALA A 30 8.85 -16.33 -16.41
C ALA A 30 8.00 -16.18 -15.16
N GLY A 31 8.38 -15.28 -14.25
CA GLY A 31 7.60 -14.94 -13.06
C GLY A 31 6.50 -13.93 -13.37
N GLY A 32 5.30 -14.13 -12.81
CA GLY A 32 4.26 -13.10 -12.81
C GLY A 32 4.66 -11.93 -11.90
N GLY A 33 4.32 -10.70 -12.27
CA GLY A 33 4.50 -9.53 -11.39
C GLY A 33 3.59 -9.61 -10.15
N GLY A 34 4.10 -9.12 -9.02
CA GLY A 34 3.32 -8.94 -7.80
C GLY A 34 2.34 -7.79 -7.93
N SER A 35 1.38 -7.70 -7.02
CA SER A 35 0.52 -6.53 -6.90
C SER A 35 0.94 -5.72 -5.68
N SER A 36 0.93 -4.40 -5.80
CA SER A 36 1.16 -3.51 -4.67
C SER A 36 0.19 -3.83 -3.53
N PHE A 37 0.70 -3.83 -2.30
CA PHE A 37 -0.05 -4.19 -1.10
C PHE A 37 0.04 -3.08 -0.06
N ILE A 38 -1.11 -2.72 0.52
CA ILE A 38 -1.23 -1.75 1.60
C ILE A 38 -2.08 -2.35 2.70
N SER A 39 -1.48 -2.68 3.85
CA SER A 39 -2.26 -3.09 5.01
C SER A 39 -3.09 -1.91 5.53
N GLY A 40 -4.40 -2.08 5.68
CA GLY A 40 -5.33 -1.00 6.01
C GLY A 40 -6.04 -0.36 4.80
N TYR A 41 -5.76 -0.80 3.57
CA TYR A 41 -6.45 -0.35 2.36
C TYR A 41 -7.62 -1.27 2.02
N GLU A 42 -8.77 -0.68 1.68
CA GLU A 42 -9.98 -1.43 1.32
C GLU A 42 -9.74 -2.34 0.10
N GLY A 43 -10.02 -3.64 0.25
CA GLY A 43 -9.79 -4.64 -0.80
C GLY A 43 -8.42 -5.33 -0.77
N CYS A 44 -7.48 -4.87 0.06
CA CYS A 44 -6.28 -5.63 0.40
C CYS A 44 -6.56 -6.53 1.61
N ILE A 45 -5.99 -7.74 1.66
CA ILE A 45 -6.07 -8.61 2.85
C ILE A 45 -4.87 -8.30 3.74
N ALA A 46 -5.11 -7.80 4.95
CA ALA A 46 -4.06 -7.50 5.92
C ALA A 46 -3.39 -8.76 6.46
N LEU A 47 -2.29 -8.58 7.19
CA LEU A 47 -1.60 -9.66 7.89
C LEU A 47 -2.37 -10.06 9.14
N ASN A 48 -2.18 -11.30 9.57
CA ASN A 48 -2.76 -11.80 10.80
C ASN A 48 -2.17 -11.11 12.04
N SER A 49 -0.84 -10.95 12.11
CA SER A 49 -0.16 -10.23 13.19
C SER A 49 1.19 -9.66 12.76
N ASP A 50 1.92 -9.06 13.70
CA ASP A 50 3.29 -8.58 13.52
C ASP A 50 4.32 -9.72 13.40
N ALA A 51 4.07 -10.84 14.07
CA ALA A 51 4.93 -12.02 14.06
C ALA A 51 4.45 -13.09 13.06
N ASP A 52 3.22 -13.01 12.58
CA ASP A 52 2.62 -13.97 11.64
C ASP A 52 2.45 -13.35 10.28
N ASN A 53 3.21 -13.90 9.33
CA ASN A 53 3.19 -13.45 7.96
C ASN A 53 2.04 -14.03 7.10
N SER A 54 1.06 -14.65 7.73
CA SER A 54 -0.10 -15.22 7.04
C SER A 54 -1.16 -14.14 6.77
N PRO A 55 -1.94 -14.26 5.67
CA PRO A 55 -3.12 -13.44 5.46
C PRO A 55 -4.08 -13.53 6.64
N ASN A 56 -4.78 -12.43 6.94
CA ASN A 56 -5.80 -12.40 7.97
C ASN A 56 -6.87 -13.47 7.70
N PRO A 57 -7.20 -14.36 8.66
CA PRO A 57 -8.14 -15.47 8.45
C PRO A 57 -9.54 -15.04 8.04
N ASN A 58 -9.93 -13.80 8.38
CA ASN A 58 -11.24 -13.24 8.04
C ASN A 58 -11.20 -12.42 6.75
N ASN A 59 -10.09 -12.45 5.99
CA ASN A 59 -9.84 -11.63 4.82
C ASN A 59 -10.03 -10.12 5.09
N SER A 60 -9.79 -9.69 6.33
CA SER A 60 -9.95 -8.29 6.74
C SER A 60 -8.86 -7.42 6.13
N SER A 61 -9.21 -6.22 5.69
CA SER A 61 -8.26 -5.18 5.27
C SER A 61 -7.66 -4.39 6.42
N ILE A 62 -8.26 -4.47 7.61
CA ILE A 62 -7.82 -3.72 8.79
C ILE A 62 -6.46 -4.29 9.25
N HIS A 63 -5.45 -3.43 9.36
CA HIS A 63 -4.15 -3.81 9.88
C HIS A 63 -4.29 -4.40 11.29
N TYR A 64 -3.46 -5.39 11.66
CA TYR A 64 -3.54 -6.08 12.96
C TYR A 64 -3.54 -5.14 14.17
N SER A 65 -2.97 -3.93 14.03
CA SER A 65 -3.03 -2.87 15.05
C SER A 65 -4.38 -2.12 15.13
N GLY A 66 -5.42 -2.57 14.43
CA GLY A 66 -6.72 -1.89 14.33
C GLY A 66 -6.75 -0.63 13.46
N LYS A 67 -5.70 -0.35 12.67
CA LYS A 67 -5.58 0.87 11.85
C LYS A 67 -6.02 0.60 10.40
N TYR A 68 -6.61 1.62 9.77
CA TYR A 68 -7.02 1.58 8.38
C TYR A 68 -7.00 3.00 7.77
N PHE A 69 -7.00 3.08 6.45
CA PHE A 69 -7.09 4.35 5.73
C PHE A 69 -8.53 4.70 5.40
N ILE A 70 -8.86 5.99 5.51
CA ILE A 70 -10.15 6.53 5.10
C ILE A 70 -9.98 7.15 3.72
N ASN A 71 -10.78 6.71 2.76
CA ASN A 71 -10.74 7.15 1.36
C ASN A 71 -9.31 7.14 0.75
N PRO A 72 -8.54 6.04 0.88
CA PRO A 72 -7.22 5.97 0.29
C PRO A 72 -7.29 5.89 -1.24
N ILE A 73 -6.22 6.30 -1.91
CA ILE A 73 -6.05 6.16 -3.36
C ILE A 73 -4.76 5.38 -3.62
N MET A 74 -4.87 4.24 -4.29
CA MET A 74 -3.72 3.49 -4.80
C MET A 74 -3.51 3.84 -6.28
N ILE A 75 -2.30 4.29 -6.63
CA ILE A 75 -1.94 4.70 -8.00
C ILE A 75 -0.91 3.70 -8.54
N GLN A 76 -1.15 3.18 -9.74
CA GLN A 76 -0.21 2.25 -10.39
C GLN A 76 1.14 2.92 -10.71
N GLY A 77 2.22 2.13 -10.70
CA GLY A 77 3.60 2.59 -10.87
C GLY A 77 3.89 3.37 -12.17
N ASN A 78 3.10 3.15 -13.21
CA ASN A 78 3.21 3.78 -14.53
C ASN A 78 2.28 4.98 -14.73
N ASN A 79 1.57 5.42 -13.68
CA ASN A 79 0.67 6.57 -13.75
C ASN A 79 1.32 7.83 -13.17
N TYR A 80 0.69 8.98 -13.47
CA TYR A 80 1.08 10.26 -12.91
C TYR A 80 0.73 10.32 -11.42
N MET A 81 1.72 10.57 -10.56
CA MET A 81 1.60 10.54 -9.11
C MET A 81 2.50 11.60 -8.45
N PRO A 82 2.27 11.96 -7.18
CA PRO A 82 3.16 12.84 -6.44
C PRO A 82 4.58 12.27 -6.34
N LEU A 83 5.58 13.12 -6.50
CA LEU A 83 6.97 12.72 -6.33
C LEU A 83 7.33 12.63 -4.83
N TYR A 84 8.14 11.64 -4.46
CA TYR A 84 8.61 11.49 -3.08
C TYR A 84 9.63 12.58 -2.70
N THR A 85 10.31 13.17 -3.68
CA THR A 85 11.39 14.16 -3.49
C THR A 85 10.91 15.61 -3.42
N SER A 86 9.69 15.91 -3.86
CA SER A 86 9.19 17.29 -3.98
C SER A 86 7.67 17.35 -4.07
N ASP A 87 7.07 18.54 -3.94
CA ASP A 87 5.63 18.78 -4.18
C ASP A 87 5.20 18.70 -5.66
N SER A 88 6.11 18.29 -6.55
CA SER A 88 5.80 18.08 -7.95
C SER A 88 5.17 16.71 -8.19
N TYR A 89 4.69 16.51 -9.42
CA TYR A 89 4.16 15.24 -9.88
C TYR A 89 5.02 14.70 -11.03
N GLY A 90 5.00 13.39 -11.22
CA GLY A 90 5.72 12.72 -12.29
C GLY A 90 5.14 11.34 -12.59
N ILE A 91 5.63 10.70 -13.64
CA ILE A 91 5.26 9.32 -13.95
C ILE A 91 6.13 8.40 -13.11
N GLY A 92 5.50 7.64 -12.21
CA GLY A 92 6.24 6.77 -11.30
C GLY A 92 7.08 7.55 -10.27
N ASN A 93 7.69 6.78 -9.38
CA ASN A 93 8.75 7.26 -8.51
C ASN A 93 9.96 6.35 -8.72
N LEU A 94 11.09 6.94 -9.15
CA LEU A 94 12.32 6.21 -9.40
C LEU A 94 12.99 5.83 -8.07
N GLY A 95 13.38 4.56 -7.92
CA GLY A 95 14.02 4.04 -6.70
C GLY A 95 13.30 2.80 -6.16
N ARG A 96 13.81 2.26 -5.06
CA ARG A 96 13.18 1.15 -4.31
C ARG A 96 12.63 1.70 -3.00
N CYS A 97 11.41 1.28 -2.62
CA CYS A 97 10.77 1.53 -1.33
C CYS A 97 10.84 3.00 -0.82
N VAL A 98 10.31 3.96 -1.57
CA VAL A 98 10.26 5.35 -1.10
C VAL A 98 8.95 5.63 -0.37
N ILE A 99 9.05 6.26 0.80
CA ILE A 99 7.89 6.65 1.62
C ILE A 99 7.97 8.16 1.86
N ARG A 100 6.87 8.85 1.56
CA ARG A 100 6.69 10.26 1.90
C ARG A 100 5.48 10.40 2.83
N ILE A 101 5.69 11.04 3.97
CA ILE A 101 4.62 11.35 4.93
C ILE A 101 4.50 12.87 5.01
N THR A 102 3.34 13.39 4.63
CA THR A 102 3.00 14.80 4.77
C THR A 102 2.06 14.96 5.96
N VAL A 103 2.42 15.80 6.93
CA VAL A 103 1.57 16.14 8.07
C VAL A 103 0.91 17.49 7.76
N LEU A 104 -0.43 17.53 7.78
CA LEU A 104 -1.18 18.78 7.61
C LEU A 104 -1.53 19.33 8.99
N SER A 105 -1.09 20.56 9.28
CA SER A 105 -1.52 21.33 10.45
C SER A 105 -2.70 22.23 10.07
N HIS A 106 -3.81 22.17 10.80
CA HIS A 106 -4.97 23.04 10.59
C HIS A 106 -5.14 23.99 11.78
N PHE A 107 -5.11 25.29 11.52
CA PHE A 107 -5.36 26.31 12.55
C PHE A 107 -6.84 26.72 12.48
N ILE A 108 -7.61 26.47 13.53
CA ILE A 108 -8.96 26.98 13.64
C ILE A 108 -8.90 28.34 14.31
N CYS A 109 -9.23 29.40 13.58
CA CYS A 109 -9.53 30.70 14.16
C CYS A 109 -11.00 30.72 14.58
N THR A 110 -11.27 30.75 15.89
CA THR A 110 -12.62 31.00 16.38
C THR A 110 -12.83 32.51 16.45
N ASP A 111 -13.73 33.01 15.59
CA ASP A 111 -14.12 34.40 15.66
C ASP A 111 -14.99 34.57 16.90
N GLN A 112 -14.40 35.12 17.97
CA GLN A 112 -14.99 35.94 19.04
C GLN A 112 -14.01 36.18 20.21
N ARG A 113 -12.90 35.42 20.33
CA ARG A 113 -11.75 35.73 21.21
C ARG A 113 -10.51 35.01 20.65
N ASN A 114 -9.41 35.73 20.43
CA ASN A 114 -8.15 35.26 19.85
C ASN A 114 -7.50 34.07 20.60
N TYR A 115 -8.09 32.88 20.52
CA TYR A 115 -7.53 31.63 20.98
C TYR A 115 -7.14 30.80 19.77
N ILE A 116 -5.83 30.60 19.57
CA ILE A 116 -5.31 29.66 18.58
C ILE A 116 -5.33 28.28 19.26
N LEU A 117 -6.23 27.41 18.83
CA LEU A 117 -6.21 25.99 19.19
C LEU A 117 -5.52 25.22 18.07
N GLU A 118 -4.34 24.68 18.36
CA GLU A 118 -3.64 23.76 17.47
C GLU A 118 -4.33 22.39 17.53
N LEU A 119 -5.08 22.03 16.49
CA LEU A 119 -5.61 20.68 16.30
C LEU A 119 -4.73 19.96 15.27
N ASN A 120 -3.89 19.05 15.77
CA ASN A 120 -3.07 18.18 14.92
C ASN A 120 -3.96 17.14 14.23
N LEU A 121 -4.54 17.49 13.09
CA LEU A 121 -5.30 16.55 12.26
C LEU A 121 -4.35 15.86 11.27
N VAL A 122 -3.88 14.67 11.64
CA VAL A 122 -2.91 13.91 10.85
C VAL A 122 -3.59 13.30 9.62
N LYS A 123 -3.54 14.01 8.48
CA LYS A 123 -3.89 13.44 7.17
C LYS A 123 -2.69 12.68 6.61
N ILE A 124 -2.60 11.39 6.90
CA ILE A 124 -1.57 10.53 6.29
C ILE A 124 -1.99 10.23 4.85
N SER A 125 -1.31 10.86 3.88
CA SER A 125 -1.33 10.39 2.50
C SER A 125 -0.23 9.35 2.36
N LEU A 126 -0.58 8.07 2.48
CA LEU A 126 0.36 6.97 2.25
C LEU A 126 0.36 6.63 0.76
N VAL A 127 1.39 7.07 0.07
CA VAL A 127 1.69 6.59 -1.29
C VAL A 127 2.59 5.37 -1.12
N PHE A 128 2.01 4.16 -1.18
CA PHE A 128 2.80 2.94 -1.30
C PHE A 128 3.26 2.82 -2.75
N ILE A 129 4.56 2.83 -2.95
CA ILE A 129 5.21 2.69 -4.25
C ILE A 129 6.14 1.49 -4.12
N GLU A 130 5.75 0.35 -4.71
CA GLU A 130 6.68 -0.63 -5.27
C GLU A 130 6.01 -1.48 -6.36
N MET A 131 6.86 -1.90 -7.31
CA MET A 131 6.58 -2.54 -8.60
C MET A 131 5.68 -3.78 -8.53
#